data_AF-A0AA95C1V4-F1
#
_entry.id   AF-A0AA95C1V4-F1
#
_cell.length_a   1.000
_cell.length_b   1.000
_cell.length_c   1.000
_cell.angle_alpha   90.00
_cell.angle_beta   90.00
_cell.angle_gamma   90.00
#
_symmetry.space_group_name_H-M   'P 1'
#
loop_
_entity.id
_entity.type
_entity.pdbx_description
1 polymer ?
#
loop_
_entity_poly.entity_id
_entity_poly.type
_entity_poly.pdbx_seq_one_letter_code
_entity_poly.pdbx_strand_id
1 'polypeptide(L)'
;MKDRQVRKHGKLYRKYQGRDCKGCPLIKFCTTSKKGRIIYRRADAEPIRQYMKKCKGMKYKALIRLRKALVEHPFGTLKYWMGQIPLLLRGKEKVQAEIDLYATCYNLKRVTNIQSIQVLLQQVHYWGIKYT
;
A
#
# COMPACT_ATOMS: atom_id res chain seq x y z
N MET A 1 12.55 -14.75 -28.61
CA MET A 1 11.37 -14.11 -28.01
C MET A 1 11.45 -12.61 -28.25
N LYS A 2 10.38 -11.94 -28.72
CA LYS A 2 10.33 -10.46 -28.72
C LYS A 2 10.01 -10.01 -27.30
N ASP A 3 10.86 -9.16 -26.71
CA ASP A 3 10.64 -8.52 -25.41
C ASP A 3 10.57 -7.01 -25.65
N ARG A 4 9.50 -6.38 -25.17
CA ARG A 4 9.33 -4.92 -25.24
C ARG A 4 8.52 -4.41 -24.06
N GLN A 5 8.81 -3.20 -23.63
CA GLN A 5 7.99 -2.53 -22.63
C GLN A 5 6.72 -1.93 -23.27
N VAL A 6 5.59 -2.05 -22.58
CA VAL A 6 4.31 -1.49 -22.97
C VAL A 6 3.60 -0.92 -21.75
N ARG A 7 2.88 0.20 -21.93
CA ARG A 7 1.99 0.76 -20.90
C ARG A 7 0.57 0.23 -21.10
N LYS A 8 -0.07 -0.25 -20.03
CA LYS A 8 -1.47 -0.69 -20.03
C LYS A 8 -2.11 -0.27 -18.71
N HIS A 9 -3.27 0.40 -18.77
CA HIS A 9 -3.98 0.91 -17.58
C HIS A 9 -3.08 1.68 -16.60
N GLY A 10 -2.23 2.57 -17.12
CA GLY A 10 -1.29 3.36 -16.32
C GLY A 10 -0.09 2.60 -15.73
N LYS A 11 0.04 1.28 -15.96
CA LYS A 11 1.12 0.45 -15.44
C LYS A 11 2.06 -0.04 -16.54
N LEU A 12 3.32 -0.26 -16.19
CA LEU A 12 4.36 -0.74 -17.09
C LEU A 12 4.41 -2.28 -17.11
N TYR A 13 4.43 -2.86 -18.31
CA TYR A 13 4.52 -4.30 -18.54
C TYR A 13 5.66 -4.62 -19.51
N ARG A 14 6.36 -5.73 -19.27
CA ARG A 14 7.13 -6.43 -20.30
C ARG A 14 6.22 -7.36 -21.08
N LYS A 15 6.16 -7.18 -22.39
CA LYS A 15 5.41 -7.99 -23.33
C LYS A 15 6.36 -8.97 -24.00
N TYR A 16 6.16 -10.25 -23.71
CA TYR A 16 6.88 -11.36 -24.31
C TYR A 16 6.05 -11.99 -25.43
N GLN A 17 6.61 -12.12 -26.63
CA GLN A 17 5.96 -12.76 -27.77
C GLN A 17 6.88 -13.76 -28.45
N GLY A 18 6.35 -14.96 -28.76
CA GLY A 18 7.06 -15.94 -29.59
C GLY A 18 7.39 -15.38 -30.99
N ARG A 19 8.58 -15.67 -31.51
CA ARG A 19 9.01 -15.19 -32.84
C ARG A 19 8.53 -16.15 -33.94
N ASP A 20 8.74 -17.45 -33.72
CA ASP A 20 8.61 -18.48 -34.76
C ASP A 20 7.36 -19.35 -34.54
N CYS A 21 6.22 -18.70 -34.28
CA CYS A 21 4.97 -19.41 -34.06
C CYS A 21 4.27 -19.81 -35.37
N LYS A 22 4.63 -19.20 -36.51
CA LYS A 22 4.06 -19.55 -37.82
C LYS A 22 4.64 -20.91 -38.26
N GLY A 23 3.80 -21.90 -38.49
CA GLY A 23 4.22 -23.25 -38.89
C GLY A 23 4.70 -24.15 -37.74
N CYS A 24 4.61 -23.70 -36.48
CA CYS A 24 5.01 -24.52 -35.34
C CYS A 24 4.04 -25.69 -35.13
N PRO A 25 4.49 -26.96 -35.17
CA PRO A 25 3.62 -28.13 -35.00
C PRO A 25 2.98 -28.21 -33.60
N LEU A 26 3.64 -27.61 -32.60
CA LEU A 26 3.19 -27.56 -31.21
C LEU A 26 2.26 -26.38 -30.92
N ILE A 27 1.92 -25.53 -31.90
CA ILE A 27 1.09 -24.34 -31.66
C ILE A 27 -0.27 -24.71 -31.06
N LYS A 28 -0.85 -25.84 -31.48
CA LYS A 28 -2.14 -26.37 -31.00
C LYS A 28 -2.14 -26.60 -29.48
N PHE A 29 -1.00 -26.97 -28.90
CA PHE A 29 -0.85 -27.18 -27.45
C PHE A 29 -0.33 -25.95 -26.71
N CYS A 30 0.26 -24.98 -27.42
CA CYS A 30 0.91 -23.81 -26.82
C CYS A 30 -0.03 -22.60 -26.67
N THR A 31 -0.89 -22.33 -27.66
CA THR A 31 -1.80 -21.18 -27.64
C THR A 31 -2.93 -21.29 -28.68
N THR A 32 -4.10 -20.71 -28.37
CA THR A 32 -5.22 -20.55 -29.33
C THR A 32 -5.02 -19.36 -30.28
N SER A 33 -4.03 -18.49 -30.03
CA SER A 33 -3.80 -17.26 -30.80
C SER A 33 -3.04 -17.51 -32.10
N LYS A 34 -3.58 -17.02 -33.23
CA LYS A 34 -2.90 -17.02 -34.55
C LYS A 34 -1.59 -16.21 -34.55
N LYS A 35 -1.42 -15.26 -33.62
CA LYS A 35 -0.23 -14.38 -33.51
C LYS A 35 0.85 -14.95 -32.56
N GLY A 36 0.71 -16.20 -32.13
CA GLY A 36 1.56 -16.84 -31.14
C GLY A 36 1.21 -16.45 -29.70
N ARG A 37 1.90 -17.09 -28.75
CA ARG A 37 1.68 -16.88 -27.31
C ARG A 37 2.24 -15.52 -26.92
N ILE A 38 1.40 -14.70 -26.29
CA ILE A 38 1.77 -13.39 -25.75
C ILE A 38 1.62 -13.43 -24.24
N ILE A 39 2.68 -13.11 -23.51
CA ILE A 39 2.69 -13.04 -22.05
C ILE A 39 3.00 -11.61 -21.64
N TYR A 40 2.15 -11.04 -20.79
CA TYR A 40 2.42 -9.76 -20.15
C TYR A 40 2.89 -10.02 -18.72
N ARG A 41 4.08 -9.53 -18.38
CA ARG A 41 4.55 -9.50 -16.99
C ARG A 41 4.65 -8.04 -16.55
N ARG A 42 4.07 -7.72 -15.41
CA ARG A 42 4.26 -6.42 -14.77
C ARG A 42 5.74 -6.17 -14.55
N ALA A 43 6.22 -4.96 -14.85
CA ALA A 43 7.63 -4.61 -14.66
C ALA A 43 8.05 -4.72 -13.18
N ASP A 44 7.11 -4.44 -12.26
CA ASP A 44 7.27 -4.52 -10.80
C ASP A 44 6.84 -5.87 -10.21
N ALA A 45 6.67 -6.91 -11.03
CA ALA A 45 6.23 -8.22 -10.55
C ALA A 45 7.22 -8.89 -9.58
N GLU A 46 8.52 -8.68 -9.79
CA GLU A 46 9.55 -9.34 -9.00
C GLU A 46 9.64 -8.78 -7.55
N PRO A 47 9.66 -7.45 -7.33
CA PRO A 47 9.52 -6.88 -5.99
C PRO A 47 8.29 -7.39 -5.23
N ILE A 48 7.16 -7.55 -5.93
CA ILE A 48 5.91 -8.04 -5.33
C ILE A 48 6.05 -9.51 -4.91
N ARG A 49 6.65 -10.36 -5.75
CA ARG A 49 6.90 -11.77 -5.39
C ARG A 49 7.83 -11.88 -4.21
N GLN A 50 8.89 -11.08 -4.16
CA GLN A 50 9.82 -11.05 -3.03
C GLN A 50 9.11 -10.63 -1.74
N TYR A 51 8.27 -9.58 -1.80
CA TYR A 51 7.44 -9.17 -0.67
C TYR A 51 6.49 -10.29 -0.23
N MET A 52 5.76 -10.91 -1.16
CA MET A 52 4.86 -12.03 -0.86
C MET A 52 5.61 -13.22 -0.24
N LYS A 53 6.82 -13.53 -0.71
CA LYS A 53 7.66 -14.58 -0.14
C LYS A 53 8.06 -14.23 1.30
N LYS A 54 8.44 -12.98 1.57
CA LYS A 54 8.72 -12.48 2.93
C LYS A 54 7.49 -12.65 3.84
N CYS A 55 6.30 -12.28 3.35
CA CYS A 55 5.04 -12.40 4.10
C CYS A 55 4.68 -13.84 4.51
N LYS A 56 5.22 -14.87 3.85
CA LYS A 56 5.00 -16.27 4.24
C LYS A 56 5.77 -16.70 5.48
N GLY A 57 6.86 -16.02 5.82
CA GLY A 57 7.68 -16.35 6.99
C GLY A 57 6.93 -16.08 8.31
N MET A 58 7.19 -16.91 9.33
CA MET A 58 6.51 -16.81 10.64
C MET A 58 6.63 -15.41 11.26
N LYS A 59 7.82 -14.80 11.19
CA LYS A 59 8.06 -13.41 11.66
C LYS A 59 7.11 -12.40 11.01
N TYR A 60 6.97 -12.43 9.69
CA TYR A 60 6.10 -11.48 8.99
C TYR A 60 4.62 -11.77 9.24
N LYS A 61 4.22 -13.04 9.37
CA LYS A 61 2.84 -13.39 9.77
C LYS A 61 2.50 -12.81 11.14
N ALA A 62 3.42 -12.90 12.11
CA ALA A 62 3.24 -12.30 13.43
C ALA A 62 3.13 -10.77 13.35
N LEU A 63 3.99 -10.11 12.57
CA LEU A 63 3.94 -8.65 12.36
C LEU A 63 2.63 -8.20 11.70
N ILE A 64 2.12 -8.93 10.70
CA ILE A 64 0.84 -8.61 10.04
C ILE A 64 -0.32 -8.78 11.03
N ARG A 65 -0.29 -9.84 11.86
CA ARG A 65 -1.31 -10.05 12.91
C ARG A 65 -1.29 -8.93 13.94
N LEU A 66 -0.10 -8.54 14.40
CA LEU A 66 0.07 -7.42 15.33
C LEU A 66 -0.43 -6.12 14.72
N ARG A 67 -0.06 -5.83 13.47
CA ARG A 67 -0.55 -4.64 12.75
C ARG A 67 -2.07 -4.63 12.68
N LYS A 68 -2.70 -5.76 12.37
CA LYS A 68 -4.16 -5.89 12.33
C LYS A 68 -4.78 -5.46 13.67
N ALA A 69 -4.29 -6.02 14.78
CA ALA A 69 -4.77 -5.68 16.11
C ALA A 69 -4.53 -4.19 16.47
N LEU A 70 -3.35 -3.65 16.16
CA LEU A 70 -3.01 -2.27 16.50
C LEU A 70 -3.81 -1.22 15.72
N VAL A 71 -4.16 -1.53 14.47
CA VAL A 71 -4.67 -0.55 13.51
C VAL A 71 -6.21 -0.58 13.45
N GLU A 72 -6.84 -1.72 13.73
CA GLU A 72 -8.30 -1.84 13.70
C GLU A 72 -8.99 -0.93 14.73
N HIS A 73 -8.46 -0.83 15.94
CA HIS A 73 -9.05 0.02 16.98
C HIS A 73 -9.03 1.52 16.62
N PRO A 74 -7.89 2.13 16.24
CA PRO A 74 -7.85 3.52 15.78
C PRO A 74 -8.83 3.81 14.64
N PHE A 75 -8.88 2.93 13.62
CA PHE A 75 -9.81 3.14 12.50
C PHE A 75 -11.28 3.02 12.92
N GLY A 76 -11.60 2.08 13.81
CA GLY A 76 -12.95 1.96 14.37
C GLY A 76 -13.36 3.22 15.14
N THR A 77 -12.48 3.74 15.99
CA THR A 77 -12.73 4.97 16.75
C THR A 77 -12.88 6.19 15.83
N LEU A 78 -11.99 6.35 14.86
CA LEU A 78 -12.08 7.45 13.90
C LEU A 78 -13.39 7.39 13.12
N LYS A 79 -13.74 6.22 12.58
CA LYS A 79 -14.99 6.03 11.85
C LYS A 79 -16.22 6.32 12.72
N TYR A 80 -16.18 5.95 14.01
CA TYR A 80 -17.24 6.29 14.95
C TYR A 80 -17.35 7.81 15.20
N TRP A 81 -16.22 8.50 15.41
CA TRP A 81 -16.20 9.97 15.59
C TRP A 81 -16.65 10.73 14.34
N MET A 82 -16.33 10.20 13.17
CA MET A 82 -16.70 10.78 11.88
C MET A 82 -18.21 10.69 11.57
N GLY A 83 -18.96 9.85 12.28
CA GLY A 83 -20.42 9.76 12.14
C GLY A 83 -20.91 9.30 10.76
N GLN A 84 -22.10 9.75 10.35
CA GLN A 84 -22.73 9.35 9.08
C GLN A 84 -22.10 9.99 7.84
N ILE A 85 -21.58 11.22 7.95
CA ILE A 85 -20.92 11.94 6.84
C ILE A 85 -19.48 12.23 7.28
N PRO A 86 -18.53 11.34 6.94
CA PRO A 86 -17.19 11.40 7.50
C PRO A 86 -16.32 12.54 6.97
N LEU A 87 -16.62 13.04 5.77
CA LEU A 87 -15.80 14.00 5.05
C LEU A 87 -16.71 15.08 4.45
N LEU A 88 -16.38 16.34 4.71
CA LEU A 88 -17.17 17.48 4.23
C LEU A 88 -16.60 18.03 2.92
N LEU A 89 -15.29 17.86 2.72
CA LEU A 89 -14.59 18.38 1.56
C LEU A 89 -14.55 17.38 0.38
N ARG A 90 -14.36 17.92 -0.82
CA ARG A 90 -14.20 17.15 -2.06
C ARG A 90 -12.83 17.39 -2.67
N GLY A 91 -12.27 16.34 -3.27
CA GLY A 91 -10.94 16.35 -3.88
C GLY A 91 -9.87 15.82 -2.94
N LYS A 92 -8.85 15.17 -3.53
CA LYS A 92 -7.85 14.38 -2.80
C LYS A 92 -7.12 15.18 -1.72
N GLU A 93 -6.66 16.39 -2.05
CA GLU A 93 -5.86 17.22 -1.14
C GLU A 93 -6.67 17.69 0.07
N LYS A 94 -7.91 18.15 -0.18
CA LYS A 94 -8.80 18.63 0.88
C LYS A 94 -9.26 17.50 1.80
N VAL A 95 -9.62 16.35 1.23
CA VAL A 95 -9.97 15.14 1.99
C VAL A 95 -8.78 14.65 2.82
N GLN A 96 -7.56 14.72 2.27
CA GLN A 96 -6.36 14.34 3.01
C GLN A 96 -6.19 15.23 4.25
N ALA A 97 -6.40 16.54 4.13
CA ALA A 97 -6.33 17.46 5.27
C ALA A 97 -7.35 17.13 6.37
N GLU A 98 -8.58 16.73 6.03
CA GLU A 98 -9.57 16.29 7.01
C GLU A 98 -9.11 15.02 7.74
N ILE A 99 -8.61 14.03 7.00
CA ILE A 99 -8.08 12.78 7.57
C ILE A 99 -6.88 13.05 8.48
N ASP A 100 -5.98 13.94 8.07
CA ASP A 100 -4.79 14.32 8.86
C ASP A 100 -5.20 15.03 10.17
N LEU A 101 -6.24 15.86 10.13
CA LEU A 101 -6.79 16.51 11.31
C LEU A 101 -7.39 15.48 12.27
N TYR A 102 -8.23 14.56 11.77
CA TYR A 102 -8.79 13.47 12.57
C TYR A 102 -7.71 12.59 13.22
N ALA A 103 -6.71 12.20 12.44
CA ALA A 103 -5.60 11.37 12.93
C ALA A 103 -4.77 12.11 13.99
N THR A 104 -4.50 13.40 13.79
CA THR A 104 -3.81 14.27 14.76
C THR A 104 -4.59 14.34 16.07
N CYS A 105 -5.89 14.64 16.02
CA CYS A 105 -6.75 14.72 17.20
C CYS A 105 -6.81 13.38 17.95
N TYR A 106 -6.92 12.26 17.23
CA TYR A 106 -6.87 10.92 17.83
C TYR A 106 -5.53 10.68 18.54
N ASN A 107 -4.41 10.99 17.88
CA ASN A 107 -3.09 10.79 18.46
C ASN A 107 -2.88 11.64 19.71
N LEU A 108 -3.29 12.91 19.70
CA LEU A 108 -3.22 13.80 20.86
C LEU A 108 -4.03 13.22 22.03
N LYS A 109 -5.29 12.85 21.79
CA LYS A 109 -6.15 12.24 22.81
C LYS A 109 -5.57 10.93 23.37
N ARG A 110 -4.93 10.12 22.52
CA ARG A 110 -4.29 8.87 22.93
C ARG A 110 -3.06 9.14 23.79
N VAL A 111 -2.24 10.12 23.42
CA VAL A 111 -1.02 10.47 24.15
C VAL A 111 -1.35 11.06 25.52
N THR A 112 -2.35 11.94 25.62
CA THR A 112 -2.80 12.50 26.91
C THR A 112 -3.40 11.45 27.85
N ASN A 113 -3.91 10.34 27.32
CA ASN A 113 -4.38 9.22 28.14
C ASN A 113 -3.24 8.34 28.66
N ILE A 114 -2.09 8.31 27.98
CA ILE A 114 -0.92 7.52 28.39
C ILE A 114 -0.06 8.32 29.37
N GLN A 115 0.07 9.62 29.15
CA GLN A 115 0.96 10.49 29.89
C GLN A 115 0.29 11.83 30.15
N SER A 116 0.48 12.38 31.34
CA SER A 116 -0.16 13.63 31.72
C SER A 116 0.37 14.80 30.88
N ILE A 117 -0.52 15.78 30.64
CA ILE A 117 -0.20 16.98 29.85
C ILE A 117 1.01 17.71 30.42
N GLN A 118 1.16 17.75 31.75
CA GLN A 118 2.29 18.41 32.40
C GLN A 118 3.63 17.81 31.97
N VAL A 119 3.74 16.48 31.93
CA VAL A 119 4.99 15.82 31.53
C VAL A 119 5.26 15.99 30.04
N LEU A 120 4.21 15.97 29.21
CA LEU A 120 4.34 16.22 27.78
C LEU A 120 4.88 17.64 27.49
N LEU A 121 4.36 18.66 28.19
CA LEU A 121 4.84 20.04 28.07
C LEU A 121 6.30 20.18 28.50
N GLN A 122 6.70 19.52 29.59
CA GLN A 122 8.10 19.49 30.01
C GLN A 122 9.00 18.85 28.95
N GLN A 123 8.56 17.75 28.33
CA GLN A 123 9.32 17.10 27.26
C GLN A 123 9.48 18.01 26.04
N VAL A 124 8.42 18.71 25.62
CA VAL A 124 8.47 19.67 24.50
C VAL A 124 9.45 20.82 24.82
N HIS A 125 9.37 21.37 26.03
CA HIS A 125 10.29 22.43 26.48
C HIS A 125 11.75 21.97 26.47
N TYR A 126 12.03 20.78 27.01
CA TYR A 126 13.37 20.18 26.98
C TYR A 126 13.86 19.95 25.54
N TRP A 127 12.99 19.48 24.64
CA TRP A 127 13.32 19.27 23.23
C TRP A 127 13.63 20.60 22.52
N GLY A 128 12.85 21.65 22.79
CA GLY A 128 13.10 22.99 22.27
C GLY A 128 14.48 23.51 22.64
N ILE A 129 14.89 23.35 23.90
CA ILE A 129 16.22 23.74 24.40
C ILE A 129 17.35 22.92 23.77
N LYS A 130 17.14 21.63 23.52
CA LYS A 130 18.18 20.73 23.02
C LYS A 130 18.55 20.95 21.54
N TYR A 131 17.62 21.48 20.76
CA TYR A 131 17.77 21.65 19.30
C TYR A 131 17.63 23.11 18.85
N THR A 132 17.72 24.06 19.79
CA THR A 132 18.06 25.47 19.53
C THR A 132 19.49 25.72 19.94
#